data_AF-A0A2V6E8Y0-F1
#
_entry.id   AF-A0A2V6E8Y0-F1
#
_cell.length_a   1.000
_cell.length_b   1.000
_cell.length_c   1.000
_cell.angle_alpha   90.00
_cell.angle_beta   90.00
_cell.angle_gamma   90.00
#
_symmetry.space_group_name_H-M   'P 1'
#
loop_
_entity.id
_entity.type
_entity.pdbx_description
1 polymer ?
#
loop_
_entity_poly.entity_id
_entity_poly.type
_entity_poly.pdbx_seq_one_letter_code
_entity_poly.pdbx_strand_id
1 'polypeptide(L)' 'MRQQETVSDLEETVRISTLRYKGGTTTYLEVLDGQRSLYGAQLTLASARGDEYRSLVQLYRALGGGWQQQ' A
#
# COMPACT_ATOMS: atom_id res chain seq x y z
N MET A 1 4.39 -5.91 6.68
CA MET A 1 5.69 -5.22 6.86
C MET A 1 6.30 -4.82 5.52
N ARG A 2 6.72 -5.75 4.65
CA ARG A 2 7.35 -5.42 3.35
C ARG A 2 6.55 -4.44 2.49
N GLN A 3 5.25 -4.65 2.28
CA GLN A 3 4.44 -3.73 1.47
C GLN A 3 4.33 -2.32 2.08
N GLN A 4 4.40 -2.23 3.40
CA GLN A 4 4.32 -0.96 4.13
C GLN A 4 5.65 -0.19 4.04
N GLU A 5 6.77 -0.91 4.11
CA GLU A 5 8.12 -0.40 3.83
C GLU A 5 8.23 0.13 2.40
N THR A 6 7.77 -0.64 1.40
CA THR A 6 7.74 -0.19 0.00
C THR A 6 6.95 1.10 -0.20
N VAL A 7 5.82 1.26 0.50
CA VAL A 7 5.05 2.52 0.45
C VAL A 7 5.87 3.67 1.04
N SER A 8 6.50 3.47 2.19
CA SER A 8 7.36 4.49 2.83
C SER A 8 8.52 4.91 1.93
N ASP A 9 9.19 3.96 1.26
CA ASP A 9 10.31 4.26 0.36
C ASP A 9 9.86 5.08 -0.85
N LEU A 10 8.67 4.78 -1.39
CA LEU A 10 8.10 5.51 -2.52
C LEU A 10 7.59 6.89 -2.11
N GLU A 11 7.07 7.06 -0.89
CA GLU A 11 6.75 8.38 -0.33
C GLU A 11 8.00 9.26 -0.26
N GLU A 12 9.12 8.71 0.21
CA GLU A 12 10.40 9.42 0.26
C GLU A 12 10.92 9.73 -1.15
N THR A 13 10.78 8.80 -2.09
CA THR A 13 11.15 9.00 -3.50
C THR A 13 10.37 10.17 -4.12
N VAL A 14 9.06 10.22 -3.91
CA VAL A 14 8.19 11.33 -4.38
C VAL A 14 8.58 12.65 -3.72
N ARG A 15 8.90 12.62 -2.42
CA ARG A 15 9.36 13.81 -1.69
C ARG A 15 10.64 14.37 -2.30
N ILE A 16 11.63 13.52 -2.53
CA ILE A 16 12.92 13.91 -3.12
C ILE A 16 12.76 14.41 -4.56
N SER A 17 11.99 13.71 -5.41
CA SER A 17 11.77 14.16 -6.79
C SER A 17 11.03 15.49 -6.86
N THR A 18 10.06 15.71 -5.95
CA THR A 18 9.36 17.00 -5.84
C THR A 18 10.31 18.13 -5.44
N LEU A 19 11.23 17.89 -4.51
CA LEU A 19 12.25 18.86 -4.13
C LEU A 19 13.18 19.19 -5.31
N ARG A 20 13.64 18.17 -6.05
CA ARG A 20 14.45 18.37 -7.26
C ARG A 20 13.71 19.18 -8.34
N TYR A 21 12.44 18.88 -8.56
CA TYR A 21 11.62 19.60 -9.55
C TYR A 21 11.48 21.07 -9.17
N LYS A 22 11.15 21.35 -7.90
CA LYS A 22 11.07 22.74 -7.38
C LYS A 22 12.41 23.46 -7.44
N GLY A 23 13.52 22.74 -7.27
CA GLY A 23 14.87 23.26 -7.43
C GLY A 23 15.33 23.39 -8.89
N GLY A 24 14.49 23.01 -9.87
CA GLY A 24 14.83 23.06 -11.30
C GLY A 24 15.86 22.02 -11.76
N THR A 25 16.15 21.01 -10.93
CA THR A 25 17.17 19.98 -11.22
C THR A 25 16.59 18.70 -11.82
N THR A 26 15.26 18.58 -11.91
CA THR A 26 14.59 17.53 -12.66
C THR A 26 13.29 18.02 -13.29
N THR A 27 12.68 17.18 -14.13
CA THR A 27 11.40 17.41 -14.79
C THR A 27 10.22 16.96 -13.92
N TYR A 28 9.05 17.54 -14.17
CA TYR A 28 7.82 17.12 -13.48
C TYR A 28 7.42 15.66 -13.80
N LEU A 29 7.92 15.09 -14.90
CA LEU A 29 7.67 13.69 -15.27
C LEU A 29 8.19 12.71 -14.21
N GLU A 30 9.35 12.99 -13.60
CA GLU A 30 9.92 12.15 -12.54
C GLU A 30 9.06 12.18 -11.25
N VAL A 31 8.43 13.33 -10.96
CA VAL A 31 7.46 13.45 -9.86
C VAL A 31 6.23 12.60 -10.14
N LEU A 32 5.69 12.70 -11.37
CA LEU A 32 4.48 11.97 -11.76
C LEU A 32 4.70 10.46 -11.78
N ASP A 33 5.86 10.00 -12.26
CA ASP A 33 6.22 8.59 -12.27
C ASP A 33 6.40 8.02 -10.86
N GLY A 34 7.04 8.78 -9.97
CA GLY A 34 7.13 8.45 -8.54
C GLY A 34 5.74 8.35 -7.90
N GLN A 35 4.85 9.32 -8.16
CA GLN A 35 3.48 9.31 -7.64
C GLN A 35 2.67 8.11 -8.16
N ARG A 36 2.83 7.77 -9.44
CA ARG A 36 2.19 6.59 -10.05
C ARG A 36 2.64 5.30 -9.37
N SER A 37 3.94 5.15 -9.15
CA SER A 37 4.52 4.00 -8.46
C SER A 37 4.03 3.91 -7.01
N LEU A 38 4.05 5.02 -6.27
CA LEU A 38 3.51 5.11 -4.91
C LEU A 38 2.05 4.68 -4.85
N TYR A 39 1.21 5.20 -5.75
CA TYR A 39 -0.20 4.85 -5.79
C TYR A 39 -0.41 3.34 -6.05
N GLY A 40 0.35 2.75 -6.96
CA GLY A 40 0.32 1.31 -7.21
C GLY A 40 0.69 0.48 -5.97
N ALA A 41 1.71 0.90 -5.22
CA ALA A 41 2.11 0.24 -3.97
C ALA A 41 1.04 0.36 -2.87
N GLN A 42 0.43 1.54 -2.73
CA GLN A 42 -0.66 1.77 -1.77
C GLN A 42 -1.88 0.89 -2.08
N LEU A 43 -2.26 0.76 -3.36
CA LEU A 43 -3.33 -0.17 -3.78
C LEU A 43 -3.00 -1.62 -3.44
N THR A 44 -1.75 -2.03 -3.68
CA THR A 44 -1.28 -3.39 -3.34
C THR A 44 -1.37 -3.65 -1.84
N LEU A 45 -0.92 -2.69 -1.01
CA LEU A 45 -1.03 -2.77 0.45
C LEU A 45 -2.49 -2.86 0.91
N ALA A 46 -3.38 -2.04 0.33
CA ALA A 46 -4.80 -2.07 0.65
C ALA A 46 -5.45 -3.41 0.30
N SER A 47 -5.13 -3.97 -0.88
CA SER A 47 -5.60 -5.31 -1.28
C SER A 47 -5.13 -6.38 -0.31
N ALA A 48 -3.84 -6.39 0.04
CA ALA A 48 -3.26 -7.36 0.95
C ALA A 48 -3.93 -7.34 2.34
N ARG A 49 -4.21 -6.15 2.88
CA ARG A 49 -4.99 -6.01 4.13
C ARG A 49 -6.42 -6.54 3.97
N GLY A 50 -7.05 -6.27 2.82
CA GLY A 50 -8.37 -6.81 2.49
C GLY A 50 -8.39 -8.34 2.43
N ASP A 51 -7.33 -8.96 1.90
CA ASP A 51 -7.15 -10.42 1.87
C ASP A 51 -6.93 -10.99 3.27
N GLU A 52 -6.17 -10.30 4.12
CA GLU A 52 -5.95 -10.67 5.52
C GLU A 52 -7.28 -10.71 6.29
N TYR A 53 -8.11 -9.67 6.19
CA TYR A 53 -9.42 -9.64 6.84
C TYR A 53 -10.36 -10.73 6.32
N ARG A 54 -10.37 -10.98 5.00
CA ARG A 54 -11.14 -12.08 4.41
C ARG A 54 -10.68 -13.43 4.94
N SER A 55 -9.38 -13.63 5.09
CA SER A 55 -8.80 -14.85 5.66
C SER A 55 -9.20 -15.04 7.12
N LEU A 56 -9.24 -13.97 7.92
CA LEU A 56 -9.73 -14.02 9.30
C LEU A 56 -11.21 -14.41 9.37
N VAL A 57 -12.06 -13.84 8.52
CA VAL A 57 -13.48 -14.21 8.45
C VAL A 57 -13.64 -15.68 8.03
N GLN A 58 -12.88 -16.16 7.05
CA GLN A 58 -12.90 -17.56 6.64
C GLN A 58 -12.46 -18.49 7.77
N LEU A 59 -11.39 -18.14 8.50
CA LEU A 59 -10.92 -18.89 9.66
C LEU A 59 -11.99 -18.94 10.75
N TYR A 60 -12.60 -17.81 11.09
CA TYR A 60 -13.69 -17.74 12.07
C TYR A 60 -14.85 -18.67 11.69
N ARG A 61 -15.27 -18.64 10.42
CA ARG A 61 -16.31 -19.55 9.91
C ARG A 61 -15.90 -21.02 9.98
N ALA A 62 -14.66 -21.33 9.61
CA ALA A 62 -14.14 -22.71 9.60
C ALA A 62 -14.01 -23.30 11.02
N LEU A 63 -13.67 -22.47 12.01
CA LEU A 63 -13.61 -22.85 13.42
C LEU A 63 -15.01 -22.98 14.08
N GLY A 64 -16.07 -22.85 13.28
CA GLY A 64 -17.43 -23.06 13.73
C GLY A 64 -18.21 -21.78 14.00
N GLY A 65 -17.74 -20.60 13.60
CA GLY A 65 -18.58 -19.41 13.40
C GLY A 65 -19.47 -18.96 14.56
N GLY A 66 -19.23 -19.44 15.80
CA GLY A 66 -20.14 -19.28 16.92
C GLY A 66 -21.28 -20.31 17.02
N TRP A 67 -21.08 -21.59 16.68
CA TRP A 67 -22.02 -22.68 17.03
C TRP A 67 -22.19 -22.77 18.56
N GLN A 68 -23.07 -21.94 19.12
CA GLN A 68 -24.00 -22.44 20.12
C GLN A 68 -24.86 -23.46 19.38
N GLN A 69 -24.49 -24.73 19.51
CA GLN A 69 -25.41 -25.83 19.25
C GLN A 69 -26.70 -25.54 20.04
N GLN A 70 -27.79 -25.25 19.31
CA GLN A 70 -29.13 -25.49 19.84
C GLN A 70 -29.36 -26.99 19.92
#